data_AF-W1XU81-F1
#
_entry.id   AF-W1XU81-F1
#
_cell.length_a   1.000
_cell.length_b   1.000
_cell.length_c   1.000
_cell.angle_alpha   90.00
_cell.angle_beta   90.00
_cell.angle_gamma   90.00
#
_symmetry.space_group_name_H-M   'P 1'
#
loop_
_entity.id
_entity.type
_entity.pdbx_description
1 polymer ?
#
loop_
_entity_poly.entity_id
_entity_poly.type
_entity_poly.pdbx_seq_one_letter_code
_entity_poly.pdbx_strand_id
1 'polypeptide(L)'
;MSVNHGANLYDLSSKYGFSKDEFMDFSSNINPFGTSNKAKEYIINNINMVSMYPDPEYVNLKKSISTYCGCLSKNIVLGSGATELISSFIKTI
;
A
#
# COMPACT_ATOMS: atom_id res chain seq x y z
N MET A 1 19.54 -6.29 9.96
CA MET A 1 18.31 -5.98 10.70
C MET A 1 17.24 -6.94 10.21
N SER A 2 16.64 -7.75 11.09
CA SER A 2 15.46 -8.52 10.73
C SER A 2 14.31 -7.55 10.53
N VAL A 3 13.73 -7.50 9.32
CA VAL A 3 12.51 -6.75 9.07
C VAL A 3 11.39 -7.51 9.76
N ASN A 4 11.03 -7.11 10.98
CA ASN A 4 9.96 -7.75 11.75
C ASN A 4 8.62 -7.10 11.36
N HIS A 5 7.93 -7.72 10.42
CA HIS A 5 6.51 -7.47 10.16
C HIS A 5 5.70 -8.73 10.51
N GLY A 6 4.42 -8.56 10.81
CA GLY A 6 3.48 -9.69 10.87
C GLY A 6 3.43 -10.43 9.54
N ALA A 7 2.91 -11.66 9.57
CA ALA A 7 2.54 -12.45 8.38
C ALA A 7 3.64 -12.74 7.35
N ASN A 8 4.82 -13.20 7.76
CA ASN A 8 5.71 -13.83 6.78
C ASN A 8 5.22 -15.24 6.41
N LEU A 9 4.16 -15.31 5.60
CA LEU A 9 3.60 -16.57 5.11
C LEU A 9 4.61 -17.39 4.30
N TYR A 10 5.63 -16.76 3.71
CA TYR A 10 6.71 -17.46 3.00
C TYR A 10 7.59 -18.26 3.96
N ASP A 11 8.01 -17.64 5.07
CA ASP A 11 8.80 -18.32 6.11
C ASP A 11 7.97 -19.41 6.78
N LEU A 12 6.69 -19.15 7.07
CA LEU A 12 5.78 -20.13 7.67
C LEU A 12 5.54 -21.32 6.74
N SER A 13 5.29 -21.06 5.45
CA SER A 13 5.15 -22.11 4.44
C SER A 13 6.41 -22.96 4.33
N SER A 14 7.59 -22.33 4.25
CA SER A 14 8.87 -23.03 4.19
C SER A 14 9.16 -23.86 5.45
N LYS A 15 8.76 -23.35 6.62
CA LYS A 15 9.01 -23.99 7.92
C LYS A 15 8.08 -25.18 8.20
N TYR A 16 6.80 -25.06 7.84
CA TYR A 16 5.78 -26.04 8.22
C TYR A 16 5.30 -26.92 7.05
N GLY A 17 5.69 -26.61 5.82
CA GLY A 17 5.35 -27.41 4.63
C GLY A 17 3.92 -27.21 4.10
N PHE A 18 3.12 -26.33 4.71
CA PHE A 18 1.82 -25.93 4.19
C PHE A 18 1.97 -24.94 3.03
N SER A 19 1.05 -24.98 2.08
CA SER A 19 0.89 -23.92 1.09
C SER A 19 0.40 -22.63 1.76
N LYS A 20 0.67 -21.47 1.15
CA LYS A 20 0.30 -20.16 1.71
C LYS A 20 -1.21 -20.01 1.88
N ASP A 21 -1.99 -20.64 1.00
CA ASP A 21 -3.46 -20.53 0.97
C ASP A 21 -4.14 -21.38 2.06
N GLU A 22 -3.39 -22.26 2.74
CA GLU A 22 -3.87 -23.05 3.88
C GLU A 22 -3.77 -22.27 5.21
N PHE A 23 -3.05 -21.15 5.22
CA PHE A 23 -2.94 -20.31 6.42
C PHE A 23 -4.13 -19.36 6.53
N MET A 24 -4.85 -19.47 7.65
CA MET A 24 -5.74 -18.41 8.08
C MET A 24 -4.92 -17.32 8.80
N ASP A 25 -4.56 -16.25 8.09
CA ASP A 25 -3.70 -15.19 8.61
C ASP A 25 -4.46 -14.18 9.49
N PHE A 26 -4.21 -14.23 10.79
CA PHE A 26 -4.67 -13.22 11.78
C PHE A 26 -3.55 -12.27 12.24
N SER A 27 -2.38 -12.33 11.62
CA SER A 27 -1.22 -11.52 12.01
C SER A 27 -1.07 -10.22 11.21
N SER A 28 -1.87 -10.05 10.15
CA SER A 28 -2.01 -8.81 9.38
C SER A 28 -3.39 -8.17 9.52
N ASN A 29 -3.42 -6.86 9.69
CA ASN A 29 -4.66 -6.08 9.73
C ASN A 29 -5.12 -5.68 8.31
N ILE A 30 -5.51 -6.67 7.50
CA ILE A 30 -5.97 -6.45 6.11
C ILE A 30 -7.50 -6.53 6.00
N ASN A 31 -8.06 -5.92 4.94
CA ASN A 31 -9.49 -6.02 4.66
C ASN A 31 -9.85 -7.47 4.24
N PRO A 32 -10.73 -8.17 4.97
CA PRO A 32 -11.09 -9.56 4.65
C PRO A 32 -11.88 -9.70 3.35
N PHE A 33 -12.48 -8.62 2.84
CA PHE A 33 -13.15 -8.62 1.53
C PHE A 33 -12.17 -8.51 0.34
N GLY A 34 -10.87 -8.40 0.62
CA GLY A 34 -9.83 -8.28 -0.39
C GLY A 34 -9.81 -6.93 -1.09
N THR A 35 -9.23 -6.92 -2.29
CA THR A 35 -9.04 -5.71 -3.09
C THR A 35 -10.36 -5.20 -3.66
N SER A 36 -10.58 -3.88 -3.61
CA SER A 36 -11.72 -3.22 -4.27
C SER A 36 -11.82 -3.59 -5.75
N ASN A 37 -12.99 -4.05 -6.20
CA ASN A 37 -13.24 -4.40 -7.61
C ASN A 37 -12.96 -3.22 -8.55
N LYS A 38 -13.36 -2.00 -8.16
CA LYS A 38 -13.09 -0.78 -8.94
C LYS A 38 -11.59 -0.54 -9.13
N ALA A 39 -10.80 -0.76 -8.07
CA ALA A 39 -9.35 -0.59 -8.13
C ALA A 39 -8.71 -1.68 -9.00
N LYS A 40 -9.15 -2.94 -8.83
CA LYS A 40 -8.68 -4.08 -9.61
C LYS A 40 -8.94 -3.89 -11.11
N GLU A 41 -10.16 -3.54 -11.49
CA GLU A 41 -10.53 -3.28 -12.89
C GLU A 41 -9.73 -2.12 -13.48
N TYR A 42 -9.55 -1.02 -12.73
CA TYR A 42 -8.75 0.11 -13.19
C TYR A 42 -7.30 -0.29 -13.47
N ILE A 43 -6.68 -1.05 -12.57
CA ILE A 43 -5.30 -1.53 -12.76
C ILE A 43 -5.22 -2.45 -13.98
N ILE A 44 -6.12 -3.42 -14.12
CA ILE A 44 -6.12 -4.36 -15.26
C ILE A 44 -6.22 -3.59 -16.58
N ASN A 45 -7.14 -2.63 -16.67
CA ASN A 45 -7.38 -1.87 -17.90
C ASN A 45 -6.27 -0.86 -18.23
N ASN A 46 -5.41 -0.52 -17.27
CA ASN A 46 -4.38 0.52 -17.41
C ASN A 46 -2.97 0.00 -17.09
N ILE A 47 -2.76 -1.33 -17.06
CA ILE A 47 -1.51 -1.93 -16.62
C ILE A 47 -0.29 -1.43 -17.40
N ASN A 48 -0.47 -1.08 -18.68
CA ASN A 48 0.61 -0.58 -19.54
C ASN A 48 1.20 0.77 -19.09
N MET A 49 0.49 1.54 -18.24
CA MET A 49 0.99 2.84 -17.74
C MET A 49 2.22 2.69 -16.85
N VAL A 50 2.50 1.51 -16.30
CA VAL A 50 3.70 1.24 -15.49
C VAL A 50 5.02 1.35 -16.29
N SER A 51 4.94 1.40 -17.62
CA SER A 51 6.08 1.64 -18.50
C SER A 51 6.60 3.08 -18.48
N MET A 52 5.91 3.98 -17.79
CA MET A 52 6.25 5.40 -17.68
C MET A 52 6.35 5.80 -16.21
N TYR A 53 7.17 6.82 -15.94
CA TYR A 53 7.18 7.45 -14.63
C TYR A 53 5.83 8.10 -14.31
N PRO A 54 5.37 8.06 -13.05
CA PRO A 54 4.18 8.80 -12.64
C PRO A 54 4.40 10.31 -12.75
N ASP A 55 3.31 11.07 -12.75
CA ASP A 55 3.35 12.52 -12.57
C ASP A 55 4.13 12.86 -11.28
N PRO A 56 5.28 13.56 -11.37
CA PRO A 56 6.09 13.90 -10.20
C PRO A 56 5.31 14.72 -9.15
N GLU A 57 4.32 15.50 -9.57
CA GLU A 57 3.52 16.35 -8.68
C GLU A 57 2.28 15.63 -8.12
N TYR A 58 1.92 14.49 -8.72
CA TYR A 58 0.76 13.67 -8.39
C TYR A 58 -0.54 14.49 -8.32
N VAL A 59 -0.74 15.42 -9.26
CA VAL A 59 -1.81 16.43 -9.21
C VAL A 59 -3.19 15.79 -9.07
N ASN A 60 -3.47 14.77 -9.89
CA ASN A 60 -4.76 14.07 -9.88
C ASN A 60 -4.98 13.27 -8.59
N LEU A 61 -3.94 12.62 -8.06
CA LEU A 61 -4.03 11.87 -6.81
C LEU A 61 -4.28 12.79 -5.61
N LYS A 62 -3.52 13.89 -5.50
CA LYS A 62 -3.74 14.90 -4.45
C LYS A 62 -5.14 15.48 -4.51
N LYS A 63 -5.67 15.79 -5.70
CA LYS A 63 -7.04 16.30 -5.88
C LYS A 63 -8.09 15.31 -5.40
N SER A 64 -7.96 14.02 -5.74
CA SER A 64 -8.89 12.99 -5.29
C SER A 64 -8.87 12.81 -3.76
N ILE A 65 -7.68 12.79 -3.14
CA ILE A 65 -7.54 12.69 -1.68
C ILE A 65 -8.10 13.95 -0.99
N SER A 66 -7.79 15.14 -1.51
CA SER A 66 -8.31 16.42 -1.01
C SER A 66 -9.83 16.44 -0.99
N THR A 67 -10.46 15.98 -2.07
CA THR A 67 -11.92 15.90 -2.19
C THR A 67 -12.50 14.92 -1.18
N TYR A 68 -11.88 13.75 -1.01
CA TYR A 68 -12.33 12.72 -0.07
C TYR A 68 -12.20 13.17 1.39
N CYS A 69 -11.06 13.77 1.75
CA CYS A 69 -10.76 14.19 3.13
C CYS A 69 -11.33 15.56 3.50
N GLY A 70 -11.83 16.36 2.53
CA GLY A 70 -12.30 17.72 2.78
C GLY A 70 -11.18 18.69 3.20
N CYS A 71 -9.94 18.49 2.73
CA CYS A 71 -8.79 19.32 3.08
C CYS A 71 -8.13 19.95 1.84
N LEU A 72 -7.32 21.00 2.02
CA LEU A 72 -6.61 21.63 0.90
C LEU A 72 -5.47 20.74 0.40
N SER A 73 -5.27 20.65 -0.92
CA SER A 73 -4.17 19.85 -1.51
C SER A 73 -2.79 20.21 -0.98
N LYS A 74 -2.55 21.47 -0.58
CA LYS A 74 -1.28 21.93 0.02
C LYS A 74 -1.00 21.31 1.40
N ASN A 75 -2.01 20.75 2.05
CA ASN A 75 -1.89 20.06 3.34
C ASN A 75 -1.67 18.54 3.17
N ILE A 76 -1.46 18.06 1.94
CA ILE A 76 -1.31 16.63 1.63
C ILE A 76 0.13 16.35 1.21
N VAL A 77 0.76 15.43 1.93
CA VAL A 77 2.05 14.81 1.55
C VAL A 77 1.78 13.37 1.16
N LEU A 78 2.40 12.93 0.07
CA LEU A 78 2.31 11.55 -0.43
C LEU A 78 3.63 10.82 -0.12
N GLY A 79 3.54 9.53 0.16
CA GLY A 79 4.68 8.65 0.36
C GLY A 79 4.31 7.19 0.05
N SER A 80 5.29 6.30 0.00
CA SER A 80 5.14 4.89 -0.34
C SER A 80 4.69 4.06 0.86
N GLY A 81 3.66 4.55 1.54
CA GLY A 81 3.13 3.99 2.78
C GLY A 81 3.46 4.82 4.02
N ALA A 82 2.69 4.59 5.09
CA ALA A 82 2.79 5.37 6.32
C ALA A 82 4.16 5.24 7.01
N THR A 83 4.79 4.06 6.95
CA THR A 83 6.12 3.81 7.56
C THR A 83 7.18 4.75 7.00
N GLU A 84 7.19 4.99 5.68
CA GLU A 84 8.12 5.93 5.06
C GLU A 84 7.87 7.35 5.57
N LEU A 85 6.62 7.81 5.56
CA LEU A 85 6.24 9.15 6.00
C LEU A 85 6.60 9.40 7.47
N ILE A 86 6.33 8.43 8.35
CA ILE A 86 6.68 8.52 9.78
C ILE A 86 8.20 8.58 9.96
N SER A 87 8.94 7.71 9.27
CA SER A 87 10.41 7.68 9.33
C SER A 87 11.03 9.00 8.83
N SER A 88 10.51 9.53 7.72
CA SER A 88 10.92 10.83 7.18
C SER A 88 10.60 11.97 8.14
N PHE A 89 9.41 11.97 8.76
CA PHE A 89 9.04 12.97 9.76
C PHE A 89 9.99 12.95 10.97
N ILE A 90 10.32 11.78 11.51
CA ILE A 90 11.25 11.63 12.64
C ILE A 90 12.62 12.25 12.31
N LYS A 91 13.08 12.17 11.05
CA LYS A 91 14.37 12.77 10.64
C LYS A 91 14.33 14.29 10.49
N THR A 92 13.15 14.90 10.48
CA THR A 92 12.99 16.37 10.33
C THR A 92 12.95 17.12 11.65
N ILE A 93 12.81 16.41 12.77
CA ILE A 93 12.88 16.94 14.13
C ILE A 93 14.23 16.64 14.77
#